data_AF-A0A8D2ME26-F1
#
_entry.id   AF-A0A8D2ME26-F1
#
_cell.length_a   1.000
_cell.length_b   1.000
_cell.length_c   1.000
_cell.angle_alpha   90.00
_cell.angle_beta   90.00
_cell.angle_gamma   90.00
#
_symmetry.space_group_name_H-M   'P 1'
#
loop_
_entity.id
_entity.type
_entity.pdbx_description
1 polymer ?
#
loop_
_entity_poly.entity_id
_entity_poly.type
_entity_poly.pdbx_seq_one_letter_code
_entity_poly.pdbx_strand_id
1 'polypeptide(L)'
;MRVAGGLVGARGVPASLSRRAPRGRPGPAVPVASRRRSGARGGRKGGGAMLAAQARRVACAVSGGVDSAVAALLLRRRGYQVTGVFMKNWDPLDEQGACSVDRDCEDAYRVCQKLDIPFHQVSYVKEYWNEVFSDLLKEYELGRTPNPDILCNKHIKFNYFLHYAMDNLGADAIATGHYARTSLEDEEVFQQKHTKGPQKLFRNRFEVRNTVKLLQGADLFKDQTFFLSQISQDALKKTIFPLGDLTKTFVKKIAAEHDLHHVLKKKESMGVCFIGERNFENFLLEYLEPQPGNFVSIEDKKVMGRHKGWFLFTIGQRARLAGLKDAWFVVDKDVSTGDVFVAPSRDHPALYRELLRTNRVHWIAEEPPAELVREKMMECHFRFRHQMALVPCVLTLNQDGSVWVTLVKPARAITPGQFAVFYKGDECLGSGKILRMGPSVYTLQQGKNREESPKKEEIDKIEPAT
;
A
#
# COMPACT_ATOMS: atom_id res chain seq x y z
N MET A 1 40.33 -31.53 -8.27
CA MET A 1 41.57 -32.09 -8.84
C MET A 1 42.74 -31.47 -8.08
N ARG A 2 43.68 -32.30 -7.58
CA ARG A 2 44.85 -31.94 -6.75
C ARG A 2 44.63 -31.18 -5.42
N VAL A 3 45.47 -31.55 -4.46
CA VAL A 3 45.64 -31.01 -3.09
C VAL A 3 47.09 -30.48 -3.01
N ALA A 4 47.36 -29.40 -2.26
CA ALA A 4 48.66 -29.19 -1.58
C ALA A 4 48.75 -27.91 -0.70
N GLY A 5 49.08 -28.08 0.59
CA GLY A 5 50.26 -27.45 1.21
C GLY A 5 50.19 -26.03 1.79
N GLY A 6 50.72 -25.87 3.02
CA GLY A 6 51.09 -24.57 3.61
C GLY A 6 50.98 -24.49 5.14
N LEU A 7 52.06 -24.71 5.88
CA LEU A 7 52.15 -24.53 7.35
C LEU A 7 53.16 -23.43 7.74
N VAL A 8 53.19 -23.08 9.04
CA VAL A 8 54.03 -22.12 9.83
C VAL A 8 53.17 -20.98 10.38
N GLY A 9 53.18 -20.56 11.66
CA GLY A 9 54.06 -20.82 12.82
C GLY A 9 54.79 -19.52 13.26
N ALA A 10 55.04 -19.18 14.53
CA ALA A 10 54.54 -19.67 15.83
C ALA A 10 54.93 -18.68 16.98
N ARG A 11 54.32 -18.84 18.18
CA ARG A 11 54.73 -18.29 19.52
C ARG A 11 54.61 -16.77 19.81
N GLY A 12 54.30 -16.43 21.08
CA GLY A 12 54.50 -15.10 21.66
C GLY A 12 53.59 -14.72 22.84
N VAL A 13 53.96 -15.02 24.09
CA VAL A 13 53.27 -14.57 25.33
C VAL A 13 54.29 -14.34 26.45
N PRO A 14 54.13 -13.26 27.24
CA PRO A 14 54.36 -13.34 28.70
C PRO A 14 53.21 -12.70 29.53
N ALA A 15 53.16 -13.03 30.83
CA ALA A 15 52.22 -12.50 31.82
C ALA A 15 52.86 -11.33 32.64
N SER A 16 52.25 -10.67 33.65
CA SER A 16 51.71 -11.29 34.88
C SER A 16 51.22 -10.28 35.97
N LEU A 17 50.48 -10.81 36.95
CA LEU A 17 50.44 -10.47 38.41
C LEU A 17 49.96 -9.09 38.96
N SER A 18 48.70 -9.06 39.41
CA SER A 18 48.27 -9.05 40.84
C SER A 18 48.89 -8.11 41.91
N ARG A 19 48.03 -7.41 42.69
CA ARG A 19 47.99 -7.52 44.19
C ARG A 19 46.72 -6.93 44.85
N ARG A 20 46.58 -7.11 46.17
CA ARG A 20 45.37 -6.88 47.01
C ARG A 20 45.50 -5.68 47.98
N ALA A 21 44.36 -5.22 48.50
CA ALA A 21 44.24 -4.27 49.62
C ALA A 21 44.20 -4.95 51.03
N PRO A 22 44.40 -4.18 52.12
CA PRO A 22 44.07 -4.58 53.51
C PRO A 22 42.85 -3.83 54.12
N ARG A 23 42.48 -4.16 55.37
CA ARG A 23 41.33 -3.63 56.14
C ARG A 23 41.77 -3.02 57.50
N GLY A 24 40.91 -2.26 58.19
CA GLY A 24 41.13 -1.84 59.58
C GLY A 24 39.86 -1.45 60.38
N ARG A 25 39.70 -2.02 61.60
CA ARG A 25 38.72 -1.81 62.72
C ARG A 25 39.19 -2.73 63.89
N PRO A 26 38.67 -2.68 65.15
CA PRO A 26 37.64 -1.83 65.79
C PRO A 26 38.25 -0.90 66.90
N GLY A 27 37.56 -0.05 67.69
CA GLY A 27 36.54 -0.28 68.77
C GLY A 27 37.17 -0.13 70.18
N PRO A 28 36.46 0.08 71.32
CA PRO A 28 35.02 0.28 71.60
C PRO A 28 34.68 1.79 71.76
N ALA A 29 34.01 2.44 72.75
CA ALA A 29 33.29 2.12 74.02
C ALA A 29 32.24 3.24 74.38
N VAL A 30 31.40 3.06 75.43
CA VAL A 30 30.24 3.94 75.79
C VAL A 30 29.94 3.91 77.32
N PRO A 31 29.65 5.06 77.99
CA PRO A 31 28.31 5.37 78.58
C PRO A 31 27.86 6.85 78.32
N VAL A 32 26.63 7.20 77.88
CA VAL A 32 25.27 7.10 78.46
C VAL A 32 24.85 8.31 79.33
N ALA A 33 23.58 8.74 79.18
CA ALA A 33 22.86 9.87 79.83
C ALA A 33 23.16 11.29 79.28
N SER A 34 22.17 12.19 79.05
CA SER A 34 20.71 12.02 79.01
C SER A 34 19.97 13.04 78.10
N ARG A 35 18.64 12.94 78.07
CA ARG A 35 17.62 13.77 77.36
C ARG A 35 17.85 15.30 77.53
N ARG A 36 17.40 16.22 76.65
CA ARG A 36 16.13 16.26 75.89
C ARG A 36 16.08 17.38 74.81
N ARG A 37 15.12 17.25 73.88
CA ARG A 37 14.47 18.26 72.98
C ARG A 37 15.13 18.70 71.65
N SER A 38 14.30 18.62 70.59
CA SER A 38 14.24 19.43 69.35
C SER A 38 15.55 19.74 68.61
N GLY A 39 16.01 18.80 67.78
CA GLY A 39 16.99 19.09 66.72
C GLY A 39 16.32 19.52 65.41
N ALA A 40 16.71 20.68 64.86
CA ALA A 40 16.36 21.06 63.50
C ALA A 40 17.12 20.16 62.50
N ARG A 41 16.39 19.39 61.68
CA ARG A 41 16.99 18.54 60.64
C ARG A 41 17.11 19.28 59.32
N GLY A 42 18.33 19.49 58.85
CA GLY A 42 18.59 19.92 57.47
C GLY A 42 18.09 18.87 56.47
N GLY A 43 17.13 19.26 55.63
CA GLY A 43 16.53 18.40 54.62
C GLY A 43 17.44 18.16 53.42
N ARG A 44 18.21 17.06 53.42
CA ARG A 44 18.91 16.56 52.23
C ARG A 44 17.97 15.63 51.45
N LYS A 45 17.96 15.76 50.11
CA LYS A 45 17.08 15.12 49.10
C LYS A 45 15.82 15.93 48.75
N GLY A 46 15.99 16.79 47.75
CA GLY A 46 14.94 17.36 46.91
C GLY A 46 15.36 17.40 45.43
N GLY A 47 16.27 16.49 45.03
CA GLY A 47 16.75 16.37 43.66
C GLY A 47 15.65 15.80 42.79
N GLY A 48 14.78 16.67 42.30
CA GLY A 48 13.76 16.31 41.33
C GLY A 48 14.43 15.79 40.07
N ALA A 49 14.40 14.47 39.90
CA ALA A 49 14.54 13.87 38.58
C ALA A 49 13.31 14.31 37.79
N MET A 50 13.39 15.49 37.18
CA MET A 50 12.50 15.89 36.09
C MET A 50 12.67 14.79 35.05
N LEU A 51 11.67 13.90 34.97
CA LEU A 51 11.63 12.84 33.97
C LEU A 51 11.67 13.54 32.62
N ALA A 52 12.84 13.54 31.98
CA ALA A 52 13.01 14.10 30.66
C ALA A 52 11.99 13.39 29.76
N ALA A 53 11.00 14.14 29.27
CA ALA A 53 9.89 13.59 28.50
C ALA A 53 10.48 12.75 27.39
N GLN A 54 10.22 11.43 27.43
CA GLN A 54 11.02 10.46 26.69
C GLN A 54 10.97 10.80 25.20
N ALA A 55 12.11 11.26 24.67
CA ALA A 55 12.17 11.89 23.37
C ALA A 55 11.74 10.88 22.30
N ARG A 56 10.59 11.15 21.67
CA ARG A 56 9.85 10.15 20.92
C ARG A 56 10.50 9.89 19.58
N ARG A 57 10.64 8.62 19.24
CA ARG A 57 11.41 8.15 18.09
C ARG A 57 10.49 7.79 16.93
N VAL A 58 10.76 8.35 15.76
CA VAL A 58 9.94 8.17 14.56
C VAL A 58 10.83 7.68 13.42
N ALA A 59 10.57 6.46 12.92
CA ALA A 59 11.22 5.98 11.71
C ALA A 59 10.48 6.52 10.49
N CYS A 60 11.08 7.48 9.78
CA CYS A 60 10.51 8.04 8.55
C CYS A 60 11.00 7.26 7.33
N ALA A 61 10.08 6.75 6.52
CA ALA A 61 10.41 6.18 5.21
C ALA A 61 10.89 7.31 4.28
N VAL A 62 12.17 7.30 3.90
CA VAL A 62 12.80 8.27 2.99
C VAL A 62 13.15 7.56 1.68
N SER A 63 12.56 8.00 0.56
CA SER A 63 12.65 7.31 -0.74
C SER A 63 13.49 8.06 -1.78
N GLY A 64 14.30 9.03 -1.35
CA GLY A 64 15.03 9.92 -2.26
C GLY A 64 14.13 10.85 -3.09
N GLY A 65 12.87 11.02 -2.69
CA GLY A 65 11.88 11.89 -3.33
C GLY A 65 11.41 13.02 -2.40
N VAL A 66 11.02 14.15 -3.00
CA VAL A 66 10.75 15.42 -2.30
C VAL A 66 9.74 15.30 -1.16
N ASP A 67 8.70 14.49 -1.33
CA ASP A 67 7.63 14.33 -0.33
C ASP A 67 8.18 13.71 0.96
N SER A 68 8.95 12.63 0.82
CA SER A 68 9.59 11.95 1.95
C SER A 68 10.65 12.81 2.66
N ALA A 69 11.34 13.67 1.90
CA ALA A 69 12.32 14.62 2.45
C ALA A 69 11.64 15.72 3.29
N VAL A 70 10.53 16.28 2.81
CA VAL A 70 9.75 17.27 3.55
C VAL A 70 9.05 16.64 4.75
N ALA A 71 8.58 15.39 4.64
CA ALA A 71 8.01 14.67 5.78
C ALA A 71 9.03 14.51 6.93
N ALA A 72 10.27 14.08 6.62
CA ALA A 72 11.35 13.99 7.61
C ALA A 72 11.72 15.35 8.22
N LEU A 73 11.80 16.41 7.41
CA LEU A 73 12.04 17.78 7.86
C LEU A 73 10.96 18.29 8.84
N LEU A 74 9.68 18.05 8.52
CA LEU A 74 8.56 18.47 9.36
C LEU A 74 8.55 17.74 10.71
N LEU A 75 8.82 16.44 10.73
CA LEU A 75 8.95 15.65 11.96
C LEU A 75 10.12 16.12 12.84
N ARG A 76 11.29 16.42 12.23
CA ARG A 76 12.43 17.00 12.97
C ARG A 76 12.06 18.35 13.58
N ARG A 77 11.32 19.19 12.85
CA ARG A 77 10.84 20.50 13.33
C ARG A 77 9.77 20.40 14.42
N ARG A 78 8.99 19.32 14.47
CA ARG A 78 8.08 18.99 15.59
C ARG A 78 8.83 18.49 16.84
N GLY A 79 10.15 18.34 16.78
CA GLY A 79 11.00 17.95 17.91
C GLY A 79 11.14 16.44 18.12
N TYR A 80 10.66 15.62 17.18
CA TYR A 80 10.79 14.17 17.26
C TYR A 80 12.21 13.70 16.93
N GLN A 81 12.64 12.60 17.55
CA GLN A 81 13.88 11.90 17.18
C GLN A 81 13.62 11.10 15.90
N VAL A 82 13.86 11.72 14.75
CA VAL A 82 13.64 11.11 13.44
C VAL A 82 14.83 10.26 13.03
N THR A 83 14.58 9.03 12.60
CA THR A 83 15.53 8.20 11.85
C THR A 83 15.00 8.01 10.43
N GLY A 84 15.80 8.35 9.41
CA GLY A 84 15.47 8.12 8.02
C GLY A 84 15.76 6.68 7.60
N VAL A 85 14.82 6.03 6.91
CA VAL A 85 14.97 4.64 6.44
C VAL A 85 14.66 4.53 4.95
N PHE A 86 15.63 4.05 4.17
CA PHE A 86 15.47 3.69 2.76
C PHE A 86 15.21 2.18 2.61
N MET A 87 14.31 1.83 1.69
CA MET A 87 13.88 0.44 1.45
C MET A 87 14.26 -0.01 0.03
N LYS A 88 15.22 -0.95 -0.08
CA LYS A 88 15.52 -1.64 -1.35
C LYS A 88 14.57 -2.83 -1.51
N ASN A 89 13.57 -2.67 -2.38
CA ASN A 89 12.51 -3.68 -2.58
C ASN A 89 12.56 -4.36 -3.96
N TRP A 90 13.49 -3.95 -4.82
CA TRP A 90 13.81 -4.58 -6.10
C TRP A 90 15.33 -4.64 -6.25
N ASP A 91 15.86 -5.66 -6.92
CA ASP A 91 17.27 -5.72 -7.27
C ASP A 91 17.48 -5.62 -8.79
N PRO A 92 18.07 -4.54 -9.31
CA PRO A 92 18.35 -4.43 -10.73
C PRO A 92 19.56 -5.27 -11.17
N LEU A 93 20.17 -6.08 -10.29
CA LEU A 93 21.15 -7.09 -10.72
C LEU A 93 20.53 -8.25 -11.51
N ASP A 94 19.20 -8.43 -11.42
CA ASP A 94 18.47 -9.46 -12.18
C ASP A 94 18.23 -9.06 -13.66
N GLU A 95 18.43 -7.78 -14.04
CA GLU A 95 17.95 -7.19 -15.31
C GLU A 95 18.93 -6.15 -15.87
N GLN A 96 19.12 -6.04 -17.20
CA GLN A 96 20.20 -5.23 -17.80
C GLN A 96 19.91 -3.71 -17.86
N GLY A 97 19.63 -3.08 -16.70
CA GLY A 97 19.30 -1.66 -16.56
C GLY A 97 20.29 -0.85 -15.71
N ALA A 98 20.47 0.44 -16.02
CA ALA A 98 21.24 1.35 -15.18
C ALA A 98 20.51 1.64 -13.86
N CYS A 99 21.15 1.36 -12.72
CA CYS A 99 20.48 1.37 -11.42
C CYS A 99 19.89 2.75 -11.04
N SER A 100 18.55 2.80 -10.98
CA SER A 100 17.78 3.92 -10.41
C SER A 100 17.76 3.88 -8.89
N VAL A 101 17.66 2.67 -8.31
CA VAL A 101 17.51 2.44 -6.86
C VAL A 101 18.70 2.99 -6.07
N ASP A 102 19.93 2.85 -6.58
CA ASP A 102 21.13 3.40 -5.92
C ASP A 102 21.13 4.93 -5.92
N ARG A 103 20.59 5.56 -6.97
CA ARG A 103 20.44 7.03 -7.05
C ARG A 103 19.36 7.53 -6.09
N ASP A 104 18.27 6.77 -5.94
CA ASP A 104 17.23 7.06 -4.96
C ASP A 104 17.74 6.85 -3.53
N CYS A 105 18.60 5.86 -3.29
CA CYS A 105 19.26 5.63 -2.01
C CYS A 105 20.26 6.74 -1.66
N GLU A 106 21.09 7.15 -2.61
CA GLU A 106 22.05 8.25 -2.46
C GLU A 106 21.35 9.60 -2.20
N ASP A 107 20.25 9.91 -2.92
CA ASP A 107 19.46 11.11 -2.62
C ASP A 107 18.74 11.00 -1.26
N ALA A 108 18.28 9.80 -0.84
CA ALA A 108 17.74 9.60 0.51
C ALA A 108 18.79 9.82 1.60
N TYR A 109 20.02 9.36 1.37
CA TYR A 109 21.15 9.57 2.26
C TYR A 109 21.53 11.06 2.36
N ARG A 110 21.63 11.77 1.22
CA ARG A 110 21.87 13.23 1.19
C ARG A 110 20.80 14.04 1.91
N VAL A 111 19.53 13.65 1.77
CA VAL A 111 18.42 14.23 2.54
C VAL A 111 18.67 14.04 4.03
N CYS A 112 19.02 12.83 4.48
CA CYS A 112 19.22 12.55 5.90
C CYS A 112 20.47 13.22 6.48
N GLN A 113 21.57 13.30 5.72
CA GLN A 113 22.76 14.09 6.07
C GLN A 113 22.41 15.58 6.23
N LYS A 114 21.73 16.17 5.25
CA LYS A 114 21.37 17.60 5.28
C LYS A 114 20.37 17.91 6.39
N LEU A 115 19.48 16.97 6.68
CA LEU A 115 18.55 17.05 7.80
C LEU A 115 19.18 16.66 9.15
N ASP A 116 20.45 16.23 9.19
CA ASP A 116 21.17 15.83 10.41
C ASP A 116 20.32 14.87 11.27
N ILE A 117 19.98 13.74 10.64
CA ILE A 117 19.24 12.60 11.20
C ILE A 117 19.94 11.27 10.82
N PRO A 118 19.89 10.23 11.67
CA PRO A 118 20.43 8.91 11.33
C PRO A 118 19.79 8.33 10.08
N PHE A 119 20.59 7.64 9.25
CA PHE A 119 20.13 6.98 8.03
C PHE A 119 20.34 5.47 8.13
N HIS A 120 19.32 4.70 7.78
CA HIS A 120 19.37 3.25 7.66
C HIS A 120 18.91 2.81 6.26
N GLN A 121 19.56 1.78 5.73
CA GLN A 121 19.09 1.05 4.54
C GLN A 121 18.62 -0.33 4.97
N VAL A 122 17.46 -0.77 4.48
CA VAL A 122 16.93 -2.12 4.67
C VAL A 122 16.54 -2.72 3.31
N SER A 123 16.71 -4.03 3.16
CA SER A 123 16.29 -4.77 1.97
C SER A 123 15.04 -5.57 2.27
N TYR A 124 14.03 -5.46 1.39
CA TYR A 124 12.82 -6.28 1.37
C TYR A 124 12.57 -6.89 -0.02
N VAL A 125 13.64 -7.12 -0.82
CA VAL A 125 13.53 -7.68 -2.18
C VAL A 125 12.78 -9.01 -2.17
N LYS A 126 13.12 -9.90 -1.24
CA LYS A 126 12.49 -11.23 -1.08
C LYS A 126 11.02 -11.11 -0.67
N GLU A 127 10.72 -10.23 0.26
CA GLU A 127 9.38 -9.99 0.79
C GLU A 127 8.48 -9.36 -0.27
N TYR A 128 9.00 -8.40 -1.04
CA TYR A 128 8.31 -7.80 -2.18
C TYR A 128 8.07 -8.82 -3.31
N TRP A 129 9.05 -9.66 -3.62
CA TRP A 129 8.90 -10.72 -4.61
C TRP A 129 7.75 -11.68 -4.25
N ASN A 130 7.72 -12.17 -3.00
CA ASN A 130 6.73 -13.15 -2.55
C ASN A 130 5.34 -12.54 -2.34
N GLU A 131 5.24 -11.39 -1.66
CA GLU A 131 3.96 -10.82 -1.20
C GLU A 131 3.32 -9.85 -2.21
N VAL A 132 4.08 -9.34 -3.20
CA VAL A 132 3.59 -8.35 -4.19
C VAL A 132 3.77 -8.85 -5.62
N PHE A 133 5.00 -9.22 -6.01
CA PHE A 133 5.28 -9.56 -7.41
C PHE A 133 4.68 -10.92 -7.83
N SER A 134 4.67 -11.90 -6.93
CA SER A 134 4.08 -13.21 -7.20
C SER A 134 2.53 -13.15 -7.35
N ASP A 135 1.84 -12.28 -6.60
CA ASP A 135 0.40 -12.03 -6.84
C ASP A 135 0.18 -11.23 -8.13
N LEU A 136 1.07 -10.29 -8.47
CA LEU A 136 1.01 -9.53 -9.73
C LEU A 136 1.01 -10.48 -10.94
N LEU A 137 2.01 -11.35 -11.06
CA LEU A 137 2.12 -12.29 -12.19
C LEU A 137 0.88 -13.21 -12.26
N LYS A 138 0.50 -13.81 -11.14
CA LYS A 138 -0.64 -14.73 -11.04
C LYS A 138 -1.99 -14.09 -11.37
N GLU A 139 -2.20 -12.83 -11.00
CA GLU A 139 -3.41 -12.09 -11.39
C GLU A 139 -3.44 -11.81 -12.89
N TYR A 140 -2.29 -11.50 -13.51
CA TYR A 140 -2.18 -11.30 -14.95
C TYR A 140 -2.45 -12.59 -15.74
N GLU A 141 -1.86 -13.72 -15.35
CA GLU A 141 -2.15 -15.06 -15.90
C GLU A 141 -3.66 -15.34 -15.89
N LEU A 142 -4.30 -15.11 -14.74
CA LEU A 142 -5.75 -15.31 -14.55
C LEU A 142 -6.61 -14.20 -15.18
N GLY A 143 -6.07 -13.44 -16.13
CA GLY A 143 -6.78 -12.48 -16.98
C GLY A 143 -7.13 -11.16 -16.29
N ARG A 144 -6.65 -10.91 -15.08
CA ARG A 144 -6.98 -9.71 -14.28
C ARG A 144 -5.88 -8.64 -14.43
N THR A 145 -6.18 -7.42 -14.01
CA THR A 145 -5.19 -6.33 -13.94
C THR A 145 -4.96 -5.99 -12.46
N PRO A 146 -3.92 -6.55 -11.80
CA PRO A 146 -3.63 -6.30 -10.39
C PRO A 146 -3.24 -4.85 -10.08
N ASN A 147 -3.28 -4.48 -8.80
CA ASN A 147 -2.73 -3.22 -8.28
C ASN A 147 -1.61 -3.51 -7.26
N PRO A 148 -0.33 -3.52 -7.67
CA PRO A 148 0.79 -3.87 -6.80
C PRO A 148 1.07 -2.81 -5.73
N ASP A 149 0.77 -1.54 -5.98
CA ASP A 149 1.11 -0.46 -5.05
C ASP A 149 0.29 -0.55 -3.74
N ILE A 150 -0.96 -1.01 -3.84
CA ILE A 150 -1.82 -1.35 -2.70
C ILE A 150 -1.21 -2.48 -1.86
N LEU A 151 -0.70 -3.54 -2.50
CA LEU A 151 -0.05 -4.66 -1.80
C LEU A 151 1.31 -4.25 -1.22
N CYS A 152 2.08 -3.44 -1.94
CA CYS A 152 3.36 -2.89 -1.49
C CYS A 152 3.19 -2.05 -0.22
N ASN A 153 2.13 -1.24 -0.13
CA ASN A 153 1.78 -0.56 1.11
C ASN A 153 1.38 -1.58 2.19
N LYS A 154 0.40 -2.44 1.92
CA LYS A 154 -0.14 -3.42 2.89
C LYS A 154 0.93 -4.33 3.52
N HIS A 155 1.80 -4.90 2.70
CA HIS A 155 2.78 -5.91 3.12
C HIS A 155 4.13 -5.29 3.47
N ILE A 156 4.67 -4.38 2.65
CA ILE A 156 6.02 -3.84 2.88
C ILE A 156 5.98 -2.60 3.77
N LYS A 157 5.42 -1.48 3.28
CA LYS A 157 5.55 -0.18 3.95
C LYS A 157 4.79 -0.06 5.28
N PHE A 158 3.74 -0.86 5.50
CA PHE A 158 2.89 -0.80 6.70
C PHE A 158 2.89 -2.12 7.50
N ASN A 159 3.81 -3.04 7.22
CA ASN A 159 3.98 -4.28 7.98
C ASN A 159 5.48 -4.61 8.16
N TYR A 160 6.23 -5.01 7.13
CA TYR A 160 7.67 -5.27 7.29
C TYR A 160 8.47 -4.04 7.77
N PHE A 161 8.19 -2.85 7.23
CA PHE A 161 8.80 -1.61 7.70
C PHE A 161 8.37 -1.22 9.13
N LEU A 162 7.08 -1.42 9.47
CA LEU A 162 6.55 -1.17 10.81
C LEU A 162 7.25 -2.02 11.87
N HIS A 163 7.38 -3.32 11.61
CA HIS A 163 8.04 -4.25 12.52
C HIS A 163 9.55 -4.00 12.61
N TYR A 164 10.24 -3.70 11.51
CA TYR A 164 11.66 -3.29 11.55
C TYR A 164 11.87 -2.01 12.36
N ALA A 165 11.03 -1.00 12.16
CA ALA A 165 11.11 0.24 12.91
C ALA A 165 10.95 0.02 14.41
N MET A 166 9.98 -0.80 14.85
CA MET A 166 9.73 -1.07 16.26
C MET A 166 10.75 -2.04 16.88
N ASP A 167 10.99 -3.19 16.26
CA ASP A 167 11.80 -4.27 16.84
C ASP A 167 13.31 -4.05 16.67
N ASN A 168 13.75 -3.38 15.58
CA ASN A 168 15.18 -3.17 15.30
C ASN A 168 15.68 -1.75 15.57
N LEU A 169 14.88 -0.71 15.26
CA LEU A 169 15.24 0.69 15.55
C LEU A 169 14.68 1.20 16.88
N GLY A 170 13.78 0.46 17.52
CA GLY A 170 13.12 0.87 18.75
C GLY A 170 12.17 2.06 18.59
N ALA A 171 11.70 2.36 17.37
CA ALA A 171 10.85 3.51 17.10
C ALA A 171 9.47 3.36 17.75
N ASP A 172 8.93 4.48 18.24
CA ASP A 172 7.65 4.55 18.95
C ASP A 172 6.46 4.71 17.97
N ALA A 173 6.76 5.16 16.74
CA ALA A 173 5.89 5.27 15.57
C ALA A 173 6.71 5.20 14.26
N ILE A 174 6.05 4.96 13.12
CA ILE A 174 6.60 5.20 11.78
C ILE A 174 6.00 6.47 11.17
N ALA A 175 6.63 6.98 10.12
CA ALA A 175 6.06 8.04 9.29
C ALA A 175 6.37 7.83 7.80
N THR A 176 5.52 8.38 6.94
CA THR A 176 5.70 8.28 5.48
C THR A 176 5.29 9.58 4.79
N GLY A 177 5.92 9.89 3.65
CA GLY A 177 5.55 11.03 2.80
C GLY A 177 4.29 10.81 1.95
N HIS A 178 3.27 10.11 2.47
CA HIS A 178 2.00 9.94 1.76
C HIS A 178 1.03 11.11 2.05
N TYR A 179 0.25 11.50 1.04
CA TYR A 179 -0.82 12.49 1.15
C TYR A 179 -2.10 11.82 1.65
N ALA A 180 -2.19 11.61 2.96
CA ALA A 180 -3.38 11.12 3.66
C ALA A 180 -3.41 11.71 5.08
N ARG A 181 -4.57 11.68 5.73
CA ARG A 181 -4.74 12.09 7.13
C ARG A 181 -5.21 10.91 7.97
N THR A 182 -5.16 11.04 9.29
CA THR A 182 -5.78 10.07 10.22
C THR A 182 -6.72 10.80 11.16
N SER A 183 -7.57 10.08 11.90
CA SER A 183 -8.35 10.64 13.01
C SER A 183 -7.60 10.69 14.35
N LEU A 184 -6.28 10.49 14.36
CA LEU A 184 -5.40 10.80 15.49
C LEU A 184 -4.56 12.04 15.17
N GLU A 185 -4.30 12.85 16.19
CA GLU A 185 -3.18 13.79 16.19
C GLU A 185 -1.85 13.04 16.37
N ASP A 186 -0.72 13.60 15.88
CA ASP A 186 0.63 13.03 16.05
C ASP A 186 0.89 12.56 17.51
N GLU A 187 0.46 13.36 18.48
CA GLU A 187 0.64 13.15 19.92
C GLU A 187 -0.07 11.88 20.46
N GLU A 188 -1.15 11.44 19.82
CA GLU A 188 -1.96 10.30 20.24
C GLU A 188 -1.44 8.95 19.71
N VAL A 189 -0.69 8.98 18.60
CA VAL A 189 0.00 7.82 18.00
C VAL A 189 0.95 7.17 19.02
N PHE A 190 1.59 7.99 19.86
CA PHE A 190 2.52 7.54 20.90
C PHE A 190 1.81 6.95 22.13
N GLN A 191 0.52 7.24 22.32
CA GLN A 191 -0.29 6.68 23.42
C GLN A 191 -0.80 5.26 23.10
N GLN A 192 -0.84 4.89 21.81
CA GLN A 192 -1.22 3.54 21.38
C GLN A 192 -0.17 2.50 21.83
N LYS A 193 -0.61 1.42 22.49
CA LYS A 193 0.26 0.28 22.82
C LYS A 193 0.37 -0.63 21.59
N HIS A 194 1.59 -0.88 21.11
CA HIS A 194 1.82 -1.97 20.15
C HIS A 194 1.67 -3.30 20.88
N THR A 195 0.73 -4.12 20.41
CA THR A 195 0.51 -5.49 20.89
C THR A 195 0.60 -6.44 19.71
N LYS A 196 1.68 -7.23 19.63
CA LYS A 196 1.81 -8.27 18.59
C LYS A 196 0.58 -9.19 18.65
N GLY A 197 -0.24 -9.13 17.61
CA GLY A 197 -1.55 -9.78 17.59
C GLY A 197 -1.43 -11.30 17.79
N PRO A 198 -2.37 -11.94 18.51
CA PRO A 198 -2.31 -13.38 18.72
C PRO A 198 -2.39 -14.12 17.37
N GLN A 199 -1.40 -14.97 17.08
CA GLN A 199 -1.29 -15.78 15.85
C GLN A 199 -2.36 -16.90 15.73
N LYS A 200 -3.54 -16.74 16.32
CA LYS A 200 -4.60 -17.75 16.35
C LYS A 200 -5.64 -17.48 15.26
N LEU A 201 -5.94 -18.53 14.49
CA LEU A 201 -6.77 -18.49 13.28
C LEU A 201 -8.23 -18.02 13.50
N PHE A 202 -8.69 -18.04 14.75
CA PHE A 202 -10.00 -17.51 15.13
C PHE A 202 -9.94 -15.99 15.34
N ARG A 203 -10.47 -15.25 14.35
CA ARG A 203 -10.81 -13.82 14.47
C ARG A 203 -11.93 -13.63 15.50
N ASN A 204 -11.56 -13.67 16.79
CA ASN A 204 -12.46 -13.27 17.87
C ASN A 204 -12.93 -11.83 17.64
N ARG A 205 -14.21 -11.59 17.91
CA ARG A 205 -14.94 -10.34 17.66
C ARG A 205 -14.62 -9.28 18.72
N PHE A 206 -13.33 -9.03 18.95
CA PHE A 206 -12.85 -7.99 19.85
C PHE A 206 -13.10 -6.62 19.23
N GLU A 207 -13.86 -5.77 19.92
CA GLU A 207 -13.93 -4.34 19.62
C GLU A 207 -12.52 -3.75 19.69
N VAL A 208 -12.03 -3.19 18.58
CA VAL A 208 -10.75 -2.49 18.57
C VAL A 208 -10.94 -1.15 19.29
N ARG A 209 -10.71 -1.13 20.60
CA ARG A 209 -10.82 0.10 21.38
C ARG A 209 -9.93 1.19 20.80
N ASN A 210 -10.50 2.40 20.69
CA ASN A 210 -9.93 3.57 20.02
C ASN A 210 -9.57 3.25 18.55
N THR A 211 -10.56 3.00 17.70
CA THR A 211 -10.37 2.86 16.25
C THR A 211 -9.81 4.16 15.65
N VAL A 212 -8.93 4.04 14.65
CA VAL A 212 -8.44 5.18 13.87
C VAL A 212 -9.02 5.11 12.46
N LYS A 213 -9.44 6.27 11.94
CA LYS A 213 -9.96 6.42 10.59
C LYS A 213 -8.84 6.85 9.66
N LEU A 214 -8.79 6.26 8.46
CA LEU A 214 -7.95 6.76 7.37
C LEU A 214 -8.75 7.84 6.62
N LEU A 215 -8.23 9.06 6.55
CA LEU A 215 -8.94 10.21 5.99
C LEU A 215 -8.24 10.73 4.72
N GLN A 216 -9.00 11.22 3.75
CA GLN A 216 -8.46 11.78 2.50
C GLN A 216 -7.49 12.94 2.79
N GLY A 217 -6.38 13.02 2.05
CA GLY A 217 -5.47 14.17 2.14
C GLY A 217 -6.12 15.47 1.65
N ALA A 218 -5.72 16.61 2.19
CA ALA A 218 -6.27 17.93 1.82
C ALA A 218 -6.02 18.27 0.33
N ASP A 219 -4.93 17.77 -0.25
CA ASP A 219 -4.70 17.77 -1.69
C ASP A 219 -5.47 16.61 -2.35
N LEU A 220 -6.74 16.83 -2.69
CA LEU A 220 -7.61 15.80 -3.29
C LEU A 220 -7.10 15.24 -4.63
N PHE A 221 -6.19 15.95 -5.32
CA PHE A 221 -5.55 15.45 -6.55
C PHE A 221 -4.35 14.53 -6.27
N LYS A 222 -3.78 14.62 -5.06
CA LYS A 222 -2.65 13.79 -4.60
C LYS A 222 -3.03 12.78 -3.51
N ASP A 223 -4.25 12.85 -2.99
CA ASP A 223 -4.83 11.97 -1.96
C ASP A 223 -4.57 10.47 -2.23
N GLN A 224 -3.65 9.91 -1.46
CA GLN A 224 -3.14 8.55 -1.60
C GLN A 224 -3.93 7.51 -0.79
N THR A 225 -5.04 7.87 -0.14
CA THR A 225 -5.88 6.91 0.60
C THR A 225 -6.31 5.71 -0.23
N PHE A 226 -6.47 5.88 -1.55
CA PHE A 226 -6.73 4.78 -2.50
C PHE A 226 -5.69 3.66 -2.39
N PHE A 227 -4.40 4.02 -2.36
CA PHE A 227 -3.28 3.08 -2.25
C PHE A 227 -3.07 2.57 -0.81
N LEU A 228 -3.62 3.27 0.18
CA LEU A 228 -3.55 2.92 1.60
C LEU A 228 -4.78 2.12 2.08
N SER A 229 -5.74 1.84 1.20
CA SER A 229 -7.04 1.21 1.52
C SER A 229 -6.99 -0.23 2.07
N GLN A 230 -5.78 -0.80 2.21
CA GLN A 230 -5.52 -2.14 2.75
C GLN A 230 -4.62 -2.14 4.00
N ILE A 231 -4.19 -0.98 4.52
CA ILE A 231 -3.34 -0.94 5.73
C ILE A 231 -4.09 -1.50 6.95
N SER A 232 -3.36 -2.13 7.87
CA SER A 232 -3.95 -2.63 9.11
C SER A 232 -4.26 -1.49 10.08
N GLN A 233 -5.27 -1.67 10.93
CA GLN A 233 -5.59 -0.73 12.01
C GLN A 233 -4.43 -0.56 13.01
N ASP A 234 -3.63 -1.61 13.25
CA ASP A 234 -2.43 -1.55 14.09
C ASP A 234 -1.33 -0.67 13.47
N ALA A 235 -1.12 -0.77 12.15
CA ALA A 235 -0.18 0.08 11.41
C ALA A 235 -0.66 1.53 11.33
N LEU A 236 -1.96 1.76 11.13
CA LEU A 236 -2.55 3.11 11.09
C LEU A 236 -2.43 3.81 12.45
N LYS A 237 -2.75 3.11 13.55
CA LYS A 237 -2.48 3.55 14.94
C LYS A 237 -1.03 3.92 15.23
N LYS A 238 -0.10 3.56 14.34
CA LYS A 238 1.34 3.75 14.49
C LYS A 238 2.01 4.47 13.33
N THR A 239 1.24 5.11 12.44
CA THR A 239 1.78 5.91 11.34
C THR A 239 1.41 7.39 11.46
N ILE A 240 2.39 8.27 11.30
CA ILE A 240 2.21 9.70 11.09
C ILE A 240 2.28 10.01 9.57
N PHE A 241 1.42 10.91 9.09
CA PHE A 241 1.42 11.43 7.72
C PHE A 241 1.69 12.96 7.70
N PRO A 242 2.96 13.43 7.75
CA PRO A 242 3.26 14.85 7.93
C PRO A 242 2.81 15.78 6.79
N LEU A 243 2.37 15.21 5.66
CA LEU A 243 1.90 15.95 4.48
C LEU A 243 0.38 15.97 4.35
N GLY A 244 -0.37 15.36 5.27
CA GLY A 244 -1.82 15.13 5.14
C GLY A 244 -2.65 16.39 4.86
N ASP A 245 -2.26 17.51 5.47
CA ASP A 245 -2.92 18.81 5.35
C ASP A 245 -2.25 19.75 4.33
N LEU A 246 -1.25 19.28 3.57
CA LEU A 246 -0.43 20.11 2.69
C LEU A 246 -0.68 19.81 1.20
N THR A 247 -0.67 20.85 0.37
CA THR A 247 -0.68 20.68 -1.10
C THR A 247 0.71 20.37 -1.63
N LYS A 248 0.81 19.60 -2.72
CA LYS A 248 2.09 19.27 -3.36
C LYS A 248 2.88 20.53 -3.77
N THR A 249 2.18 21.60 -4.13
CA THR A 249 2.78 22.91 -4.41
C THR A 249 3.44 23.51 -3.17
N PHE A 250 2.78 23.46 -2.02
CA PHE A 250 3.34 23.94 -0.75
C PHE A 250 4.48 23.05 -0.24
N VAL A 251 4.37 21.72 -0.40
CA VAL A 251 5.48 20.77 -0.11
C VAL A 251 6.72 21.09 -0.95
N LYS A 252 6.55 21.38 -2.26
CA LYS A 252 7.66 21.86 -3.10
C LYS A 252 8.23 23.22 -2.65
N LYS A 253 7.39 24.14 -2.16
CA LYS A 253 7.85 25.42 -1.58
C LYS A 253 8.71 25.20 -0.33
N ILE A 254 8.26 24.36 0.61
CA ILE A 254 9.04 23.99 1.80
C ILE A 254 10.38 23.38 1.38
N ALA A 255 10.40 22.46 0.41
CA ALA A 255 11.66 21.88 -0.07
C ALA A 255 12.63 22.94 -0.67
N ALA A 256 12.11 23.98 -1.31
CA ALA A 256 12.93 25.06 -1.86
C ALA A 256 13.51 25.96 -0.76
N GLU A 257 12.71 26.30 0.25
CA GLU A 257 13.11 27.15 1.39
C GLU A 257 14.14 26.50 2.33
N HIS A 258 14.41 25.20 2.16
CA HIS A 258 15.34 24.42 3.00
C HIS A 258 16.43 23.74 2.16
N ASP A 259 16.75 24.33 1.00
CA ASP A 259 17.83 23.92 0.10
C ASP A 259 17.77 22.45 -0.37
N LEU A 260 16.59 21.82 -0.38
CA LEU A 260 16.37 20.44 -0.86
C LEU A 260 16.23 20.40 -2.40
N HIS A 261 16.98 21.26 -3.09
CA HIS A 261 16.88 21.49 -4.54
C HIS A 261 17.25 20.27 -5.40
N HIS A 262 17.97 19.29 -4.85
CA HIS A 262 18.31 18.05 -5.57
C HIS A 262 17.08 17.17 -5.78
N VAL A 263 16.31 16.88 -4.72
CA VAL A 263 15.04 16.11 -4.83
C VAL A 263 13.92 16.90 -5.53
N LEU A 264 13.97 18.23 -5.56
CA LEU A 264 13.01 19.06 -6.31
C LEU A 264 13.07 18.90 -7.83
N LYS A 265 14.25 18.55 -8.38
CA LYS A 265 14.46 18.37 -9.82
C LYS A 265 14.07 16.97 -10.33
N LYS A 266 13.82 16.02 -9.42
CA LYS A 266 13.38 14.67 -9.79
C LYS A 266 11.93 14.71 -10.28
N LYS A 267 11.63 13.90 -11.30
CA LYS A 267 10.24 13.54 -11.64
C LYS A 267 9.62 12.78 -10.47
N GLU A 268 8.30 12.81 -10.37
CA GLU A 268 7.58 11.89 -9.48
C GLU A 268 7.74 10.45 -10.00
N SER A 269 7.84 9.48 -9.10
CA SER A 269 7.97 8.06 -9.49
C SER A 269 6.68 7.58 -10.16
N MET A 270 6.77 7.28 -11.44
CA MET A 270 5.68 6.72 -12.26
C MET A 270 5.95 5.23 -12.55
N GLY A 271 4.89 4.46 -12.79
CA GLY A 271 4.97 3.00 -12.95
C GLY A 271 4.77 2.25 -11.62
N VAL A 272 5.04 0.95 -11.63
CA VAL A 272 4.91 0.10 -10.44
C VAL A 272 5.96 0.47 -9.41
N CYS A 273 5.57 0.57 -8.13
CA CYS A 273 6.47 0.93 -7.03
C CYS A 273 7.74 0.06 -7.04
N PHE A 274 8.90 0.69 -6.88
CA PHE A 274 10.26 0.08 -6.90
C PHE A 274 10.74 -0.55 -8.23
N ILE A 275 9.88 -0.80 -9.22
CA ILE A 275 10.26 -1.37 -10.53
C ILE A 275 10.61 -0.28 -11.56
N GLY A 276 9.95 0.88 -11.51
CA GLY A 276 10.25 2.09 -12.29
C GLY A 276 9.53 2.23 -13.64
N GLU A 277 9.86 3.28 -14.39
CA GLU A 277 9.33 3.50 -15.76
C GLU A 277 9.99 2.54 -16.76
N ARG A 278 9.21 1.61 -17.34
CA ARG A 278 9.66 0.60 -18.30
C ARG A 278 8.64 0.37 -19.42
N ASN A 279 9.04 -0.33 -20.48
CA ASN A 279 8.06 -0.93 -21.40
C ASN A 279 7.39 -2.13 -20.71
N PHE A 280 6.15 -1.94 -20.27
CA PHE A 280 5.42 -2.92 -19.48
C PHE A 280 5.03 -4.19 -20.27
N GLU A 281 4.96 -4.15 -21.61
CA GLU A 281 4.74 -5.35 -22.41
C GLU A 281 5.97 -6.27 -22.35
N ASN A 282 7.16 -5.72 -22.59
CA ASN A 282 8.41 -6.49 -22.52
C ASN A 282 8.64 -7.05 -21.12
N PHE A 283 8.45 -6.20 -20.10
CA PHE A 283 8.61 -6.58 -18.70
C PHE A 283 7.72 -7.76 -18.27
N LEU A 284 6.46 -7.83 -18.71
CA LEU A 284 5.63 -9.01 -18.43
C LEU A 284 6.10 -10.26 -19.18
N LEU A 285 6.65 -10.10 -20.39
CA LEU A 285 7.16 -11.22 -21.21
C LEU A 285 8.55 -11.71 -20.76
N GLU A 286 9.21 -11.03 -19.82
CA GLU A 286 10.41 -11.50 -19.11
C GLU A 286 10.06 -12.55 -18.03
N TYR A 287 8.79 -12.65 -17.61
CA TYR A 287 8.32 -13.56 -16.56
C TYR A 287 7.13 -14.46 -16.94
N LEU A 288 6.33 -14.09 -17.95
CA LEU A 288 5.16 -14.85 -18.42
C LEU A 288 5.38 -15.33 -19.85
N GLU A 289 5.21 -16.63 -20.09
CA GLU A 289 5.28 -17.21 -21.43
C GLU A 289 4.22 -16.59 -22.36
N PRO A 290 4.56 -16.28 -23.63
CA PRO A 290 3.58 -15.83 -24.61
C PRO A 290 2.45 -16.85 -24.80
N GLN A 291 1.20 -16.39 -24.72
CA GLN A 291 -0.01 -17.18 -24.96
C GLN A 291 -0.82 -16.53 -26.12
N PRO A 292 -0.49 -16.82 -27.38
CA PRO A 292 -1.07 -16.11 -28.52
C PRO A 292 -2.58 -16.32 -28.65
N GLY A 293 -3.31 -15.24 -28.93
CA GLY A 293 -4.78 -15.25 -29.07
C GLY A 293 -5.26 -14.17 -30.05
N ASN A 294 -6.58 -14.07 -30.24
CA ASN A 294 -7.18 -13.17 -31.22
C ASN A 294 -7.80 -11.93 -30.57
N PHE A 295 -7.75 -10.81 -31.28
CA PHE A 295 -8.69 -9.72 -31.03
C PHE A 295 -10.01 -10.05 -31.71
N VAL A 296 -11.11 -10.08 -30.95
CA VAL A 296 -12.44 -10.41 -31.47
C VAL A 296 -13.41 -9.26 -31.23
N SER A 297 -14.09 -8.82 -32.28
CA SER A 297 -15.13 -7.79 -32.17
C SER A 297 -16.29 -8.28 -31.29
N ILE A 298 -16.72 -7.46 -30.33
CA ILE A 298 -17.83 -7.80 -29.43
C ILE A 298 -19.18 -7.78 -30.14
N GLU A 299 -19.28 -7.04 -31.25
CA GLU A 299 -20.51 -6.74 -31.99
C GLU A 299 -20.89 -7.87 -32.95
N ASP A 300 -20.01 -8.17 -33.90
CA ASP A 300 -20.22 -9.13 -35.01
C ASP A 300 -19.40 -10.43 -34.86
N LYS A 301 -18.63 -10.59 -33.77
CA LYS A 301 -17.71 -11.73 -33.51
C LYS A 301 -16.60 -11.93 -34.55
N LYS A 302 -16.34 -10.93 -35.39
CA LYS A 302 -15.26 -10.96 -36.36
C LYS A 302 -13.88 -10.95 -35.70
N VAL A 303 -12.95 -11.73 -36.21
CA VAL A 303 -11.53 -11.67 -35.84
C VAL A 303 -10.89 -10.42 -36.46
N MET A 304 -10.33 -9.56 -35.61
CA MET A 304 -9.79 -8.24 -35.96
C MET A 304 -8.25 -8.19 -35.93
N GLY A 305 -7.59 -9.25 -35.48
CA GLY A 305 -6.13 -9.34 -35.39
C GLY A 305 -5.69 -10.40 -34.38
N ARG A 306 -4.37 -10.44 -34.08
CA ARG A 306 -3.76 -11.34 -33.08
C ARG A 306 -2.90 -10.57 -32.08
N HIS A 307 -2.64 -11.18 -30.93
CA HIS A 307 -1.76 -10.67 -29.88
C HIS A 307 -0.93 -11.78 -29.23
N LYS A 308 0.07 -11.39 -28.41
CA LYS A 308 0.99 -12.30 -27.70
C LYS A 308 0.45 -12.90 -26.39
N GLY A 309 -0.60 -12.32 -25.80
CA GLY A 309 -1.13 -12.76 -24.50
C GLY A 309 -2.26 -11.87 -23.98
N TRP A 310 -3.35 -12.46 -23.48
CA TRP A 310 -4.47 -11.70 -22.87
C TRP A 310 -4.06 -10.92 -21.62
N PHE A 311 -2.96 -11.32 -20.98
CA PHE A 311 -2.38 -10.68 -19.80
C PHE A 311 -1.79 -9.29 -20.11
N LEU A 312 -1.42 -9.02 -21.37
CA LEU A 312 -0.90 -7.72 -21.82
C LEU A 312 -1.98 -6.63 -21.97
N PHE A 313 -3.26 -6.96 -21.73
CA PHE A 313 -4.40 -6.09 -22.00
C PHE A 313 -5.27 -5.86 -20.77
N THR A 314 -5.66 -4.60 -20.57
CA THR A 314 -6.53 -4.13 -19.50
C THR A 314 -7.85 -3.63 -20.08
N ILE A 315 -8.97 -3.89 -19.40
CA ILE A 315 -10.29 -3.41 -19.86
C ILE A 315 -10.28 -1.87 -19.98
N GLY A 316 -10.80 -1.35 -21.09
CA GLY A 316 -10.80 0.07 -21.41
C GLY A 316 -9.51 0.62 -22.03
N GLN A 317 -8.47 -0.20 -22.21
CA GLN A 317 -7.26 0.13 -22.99
C GLN A 317 -7.59 0.22 -24.49
N ARG A 318 -6.93 1.14 -25.22
CA ARG A 318 -7.04 1.22 -26.68
C ARG A 318 -6.29 0.04 -27.31
N ALA A 319 -7.00 -0.83 -28.03
CA ALA A 319 -6.40 -1.85 -28.87
C ALA A 319 -5.80 -1.17 -30.11
N ARG A 320 -4.48 -1.26 -30.30
CA ARG A 320 -3.77 -0.65 -31.43
C ARG A 320 -3.81 -1.58 -32.65
N LEU A 321 -5.02 -1.85 -33.14
CA LEU A 321 -5.27 -2.73 -34.28
C LEU A 321 -4.75 -2.10 -35.58
N ALA A 322 -4.07 -2.89 -36.41
CA ALA A 322 -3.51 -2.44 -37.68
C ALA A 322 -4.61 -2.21 -38.73
N GLY A 323 -4.42 -1.21 -39.60
CA GLY A 323 -5.32 -0.94 -40.74
C GLY A 323 -6.67 -0.28 -40.41
N LEU A 324 -7.04 -0.14 -39.13
CA LEU A 324 -8.29 0.51 -38.72
C LEU A 324 -8.08 2.01 -38.47
N LYS A 325 -9.00 2.85 -38.98
CA LYS A 325 -9.00 4.31 -38.73
C LYS A 325 -9.46 4.63 -37.30
N ASP A 326 -10.52 3.98 -36.86
CA ASP A 326 -11.18 4.24 -35.59
C ASP A 326 -10.41 3.71 -34.38
N ALA A 327 -10.66 4.32 -33.21
CA ALA A 327 -10.10 3.84 -31.97
C ALA A 327 -10.94 2.68 -31.40
N TRP A 328 -10.38 1.47 -31.43
CA TRP A 328 -10.94 0.28 -30.79
C TRP A 328 -10.41 0.13 -29.36
N PHE A 329 -11.25 -0.42 -28.48
CA PHE A 329 -10.94 -0.56 -27.04
C PHE A 329 -11.27 -1.97 -26.56
N VAL A 330 -10.48 -2.49 -25.62
CA VAL A 330 -10.69 -3.78 -24.96
C VAL A 330 -11.90 -3.68 -24.04
N VAL A 331 -12.89 -4.56 -24.19
CA VAL A 331 -14.17 -4.53 -23.45
C VAL A 331 -14.41 -5.75 -22.55
N ASP A 332 -13.78 -6.88 -22.88
CA ASP A 332 -13.76 -8.10 -22.07
C ASP A 332 -12.59 -9.02 -22.49
N LYS A 333 -12.33 -10.10 -21.75
CA LYS A 333 -11.27 -11.09 -22.08
C LYS A 333 -11.71 -12.49 -21.70
N ASP A 334 -11.50 -13.46 -22.59
CA ASP A 334 -11.73 -14.88 -22.31
C ASP A 334 -10.40 -15.61 -22.15
N VAL A 335 -10.12 -16.08 -20.93
CA VAL A 335 -8.88 -16.81 -20.59
C VAL A 335 -8.93 -18.27 -21.08
N SER A 336 -10.12 -18.79 -21.41
CA SER A 336 -10.31 -20.18 -21.87
C SER A 336 -10.10 -20.35 -23.37
N THR A 337 -10.45 -19.37 -24.19
CA THR A 337 -10.09 -19.33 -25.62
C THR A 337 -8.82 -18.53 -25.90
N GLY A 338 -8.41 -17.68 -24.96
CA GLY A 338 -7.31 -16.73 -25.11
C GLY A 338 -7.68 -15.43 -25.85
N ASP A 339 -8.96 -15.23 -26.20
CA ASP A 339 -9.40 -14.06 -26.98
C ASP A 339 -9.57 -12.79 -26.14
N VAL A 340 -9.22 -11.66 -26.74
CA VAL A 340 -9.44 -10.32 -26.17
C VAL A 340 -10.55 -9.63 -26.95
N PHE A 341 -11.69 -9.42 -26.31
CA PHE A 341 -12.85 -8.77 -26.93
C PHE A 341 -12.64 -7.27 -27.04
N VAL A 342 -12.94 -6.72 -28.22
CA VAL A 342 -12.76 -5.31 -28.57
C VAL A 342 -14.04 -4.70 -29.14
N ALA A 343 -14.20 -3.38 -28.99
CA ALA A 343 -15.32 -2.62 -29.55
C ALA A 343 -14.86 -1.28 -30.12
N PRO A 344 -15.59 -0.69 -31.09
CA PRO A 344 -15.29 0.64 -31.62
C PRO A 344 -15.73 1.74 -30.65
N SER A 345 -15.10 2.92 -30.74
CA SER A 345 -15.35 4.10 -29.91
C SER A 345 -14.92 3.98 -28.44
N ARG A 346 -14.54 5.14 -27.87
CA ARG A 346 -14.15 5.27 -26.46
C ARG A 346 -15.29 4.92 -25.51
N ASP A 347 -16.53 5.16 -25.93
CA ASP A 347 -17.69 5.17 -25.04
C ASP A 347 -18.73 4.09 -25.39
N HIS A 348 -18.27 3.00 -26.01
CA HIS A 348 -19.07 1.82 -26.33
C HIS A 348 -19.79 1.24 -25.10
N PRO A 349 -21.10 0.88 -25.17
CA PRO A 349 -21.84 0.38 -24.01
C PRO A 349 -21.27 -0.90 -23.37
N ALA A 350 -20.46 -1.70 -24.10
CA ALA A 350 -19.79 -2.87 -23.54
C ALA A 350 -18.67 -2.53 -22.52
N LEU A 351 -18.22 -1.28 -22.49
CA LEU A 351 -17.28 -0.78 -21.47
C LEU A 351 -17.98 -0.42 -20.16
N TYR A 352 -19.29 -0.20 -20.16
CA TYR A 352 -20.03 0.33 -19.01
C TYR A 352 -20.71 -0.82 -18.25
N ARG A 353 -20.52 -0.85 -16.93
CA ARG A 353 -21.12 -1.83 -16.00
C ARG A 353 -21.55 -1.12 -14.71
N GLU A 354 -22.66 -1.54 -14.13
CA GLU A 354 -23.25 -0.96 -12.88
C GLU A 354 -23.01 -1.83 -11.65
N LEU A 355 -22.75 -3.13 -11.84
CA LEU A 355 -22.63 -4.11 -10.76
C LEU A 355 -21.24 -4.75 -10.77
N LEU A 356 -20.65 -4.97 -9.59
CA LEU A 356 -19.45 -5.78 -9.40
C LEU A 356 -19.45 -6.51 -8.05
N ARG A 357 -18.62 -7.56 -7.91
CA ARG A 357 -18.37 -8.27 -6.64
C ARG A 357 -16.87 -8.31 -6.32
N THR A 358 -16.54 -8.00 -5.08
CA THR A 358 -15.18 -8.08 -4.53
C THR A 358 -14.86 -9.49 -4.00
N ASN A 359 -13.61 -9.71 -3.59
CA ASN A 359 -13.27 -10.68 -2.55
C ASN A 359 -13.81 -10.22 -1.18
N ARG A 360 -13.45 -10.89 -0.08
CA ARG A 360 -13.70 -10.34 1.26
C ARG A 360 -13.08 -8.95 1.38
N VAL A 361 -13.89 -7.97 1.75
CA VAL A 361 -13.43 -6.59 2.00
C VAL A 361 -12.57 -6.57 3.26
N HIS A 362 -11.48 -5.83 3.21
CA HIS A 362 -10.69 -5.44 4.39
C HIS A 362 -11.16 -4.05 4.79
N TRP A 363 -11.63 -3.90 6.02
CA TRP A 363 -12.06 -2.62 6.57
C TRP A 363 -11.02 -2.07 7.55
N ILE A 364 -10.85 -0.75 7.56
CA ILE A 364 -9.80 -0.08 8.35
C ILE A 364 -10.32 0.22 9.76
N ALA A 365 -11.43 0.96 9.88
CA ALA A 365 -12.01 1.34 11.17
C ALA A 365 -12.80 0.20 11.82
N GLU A 366 -13.85 -0.30 11.12
CA GLU A 366 -14.82 -1.29 11.63
C GLU A 366 -14.96 -2.45 10.64
N GLU A 367 -14.76 -3.70 11.08
CA GLU A 367 -14.76 -4.91 10.22
C GLU A 367 -16.00 -5.79 10.47
N PRO A 368 -17.06 -5.70 9.63
CA PRO A 368 -17.46 -4.56 8.78
C PRO A 368 -18.13 -3.41 9.58
N PRO A 369 -18.42 -2.25 8.95
CA PRO A 369 -19.14 -1.14 9.56
C PRO A 369 -20.50 -1.56 10.13
N ALA A 370 -20.85 -1.05 11.32
CA ALA A 370 -22.03 -1.50 12.06
C ALA A 370 -23.36 -1.35 11.28
N GLU A 371 -23.48 -0.29 10.46
CA GLU A 371 -24.59 -0.05 9.53
C GLU A 371 -24.76 -1.20 8.52
N LEU A 372 -23.69 -1.52 7.79
CA LEU A 372 -23.66 -2.60 6.79
C LEU A 372 -23.89 -3.99 7.41
N VAL A 373 -23.47 -4.21 8.66
CA VAL A 373 -23.75 -5.46 9.39
C VAL A 373 -25.22 -5.58 9.77
N ARG A 374 -25.86 -4.47 10.16
CA ARG A 374 -27.26 -4.44 10.63
C ARG A 374 -28.25 -4.51 9.47
N GLU A 375 -28.17 -3.56 8.52
CA GLU A 375 -29.13 -3.43 7.42
C GLU A 375 -28.84 -4.36 6.24
N LYS A 376 -27.68 -5.05 6.23
CA LYS A 376 -27.07 -5.80 5.11
C LYS A 376 -26.72 -4.98 3.87
N MET A 377 -27.16 -3.72 3.82
CA MET A 377 -26.81 -2.73 2.81
C MET A 377 -26.25 -1.45 3.45
N MET A 378 -25.52 -0.66 2.67
CA MET A 378 -24.98 0.63 3.11
C MET A 378 -24.71 1.52 1.89
N GLU A 379 -25.13 2.78 1.95
CA GLU A 379 -24.74 3.79 0.97
C GLU A 379 -23.34 4.33 1.26
N CYS A 380 -22.51 4.41 0.23
CA CYS A 380 -21.19 5.02 0.27
C CYS A 380 -20.75 5.49 -1.13
N HIS A 381 -19.50 5.93 -1.24
CA HIS A 381 -18.87 6.25 -2.52
C HIS A 381 -17.78 5.24 -2.87
N PHE A 382 -17.55 5.02 -4.16
CA PHE A 382 -16.59 4.06 -4.69
C PHE A 382 -15.65 4.70 -5.73
N ARG A 383 -14.39 4.25 -5.74
CA ARG A 383 -13.49 4.34 -6.90
C ARG A 383 -12.62 3.09 -7.02
N PHE A 384 -12.28 2.71 -8.25
CA PHE A 384 -11.35 1.59 -8.54
C PHE A 384 -10.05 2.03 -9.23
N ARG A 385 -9.86 3.33 -9.41
CA ARG A 385 -8.62 3.96 -9.89
C ARG A 385 -8.39 5.23 -9.07
N HIS A 386 -7.15 5.47 -8.65
CA HIS A 386 -6.77 6.58 -7.76
C HIS A 386 -7.35 7.95 -8.15
N GLN A 387 -7.19 8.37 -9.41
CA GLN A 387 -7.68 9.66 -9.94
C GLN A 387 -9.11 9.60 -10.53
N MET A 388 -9.86 8.52 -10.31
CA MET A 388 -11.27 8.47 -10.70
C MET A 388 -12.12 9.20 -9.65
N ALA A 389 -13.01 10.08 -10.10
CA ALA A 389 -13.99 10.74 -9.25
C ALA A 389 -14.85 9.70 -8.51
N LEU A 390 -15.21 10.03 -7.26
CA LEU A 390 -16.04 9.18 -6.42
C LEU A 390 -17.43 9.00 -7.03
N VAL A 391 -17.85 7.73 -7.21
CA VAL A 391 -19.17 7.37 -7.74
C VAL A 391 -20.05 6.88 -6.58
N PRO A 392 -21.26 7.44 -6.37
CA PRO A 392 -22.20 6.93 -5.37
C PRO A 392 -22.60 5.48 -5.66
N CYS A 393 -22.66 4.66 -4.61
CA CYS A 393 -22.96 3.25 -4.70
C CYS A 393 -23.63 2.70 -3.44
N VAL A 394 -24.34 1.59 -3.60
CA VAL A 394 -24.87 0.77 -2.51
C VAL A 394 -24.04 -0.50 -2.41
N LEU A 395 -23.55 -0.79 -1.20
CA LEU A 395 -22.91 -2.07 -0.88
C LEU A 395 -23.96 -3.06 -0.37
N THR A 396 -23.78 -4.35 -0.67
CA THR A 396 -24.59 -5.43 -0.09
C THR A 396 -23.68 -6.54 0.42
N LEU A 397 -23.78 -6.86 1.71
CA LEU A 397 -22.86 -7.74 2.43
C LEU A 397 -23.23 -9.22 2.31
N ASN A 398 -22.33 -10.01 1.74
CA ASN A 398 -22.44 -11.47 1.67
C ASN A 398 -21.87 -12.14 2.95
N GLN A 399 -22.28 -13.38 3.21
CA GLN A 399 -21.86 -14.15 4.40
C GLN A 399 -20.33 -14.43 4.46
N ASP A 400 -19.65 -14.45 3.32
CA ASP A 400 -18.19 -14.62 3.21
C ASP A 400 -17.40 -13.32 3.52
N GLY A 401 -18.10 -12.20 3.75
CA GLY A 401 -17.51 -10.88 3.92
C GLY A 401 -17.14 -10.17 2.62
N SER A 402 -17.48 -10.74 1.46
CA SER A 402 -17.46 -10.00 0.19
C SER A 402 -18.66 -9.07 0.09
N VAL A 403 -18.57 -8.04 -0.76
CA VAL A 403 -19.71 -7.19 -1.10
C VAL A 403 -20.04 -7.29 -2.57
N TRP A 404 -21.33 -7.21 -2.89
CA TRP A 404 -21.76 -6.64 -4.15
C TRP A 404 -21.71 -5.11 -4.04
N VAL A 405 -21.30 -4.45 -5.12
CA VAL A 405 -21.30 -2.99 -5.25
C VAL A 405 -22.20 -2.64 -6.43
N THR A 406 -23.29 -1.94 -6.15
CA THR A 406 -24.23 -1.45 -7.16
C THR A 406 -24.04 0.05 -7.31
N LEU A 407 -23.62 0.50 -8.48
CA LEU A 407 -23.35 1.91 -8.77
C LEU A 407 -24.63 2.63 -9.19
N VAL A 408 -24.81 3.88 -8.73
CA VAL A 408 -25.96 4.71 -9.11
C VAL A 408 -25.90 5.17 -10.58
N LYS A 409 -24.72 5.06 -11.22
CA LYS A 409 -24.52 5.24 -12.67
C LYS A 409 -23.47 4.24 -13.19
N PRO A 410 -23.56 3.76 -14.44
CA PRO A 410 -22.57 2.84 -15.01
C PRO A 410 -21.15 3.44 -15.00
N ALA A 411 -20.17 2.69 -14.49
CA ALA A 411 -18.77 3.10 -14.57
C ALA A 411 -18.10 2.49 -15.81
N ARG A 412 -17.33 3.33 -16.53
CA ARG A 412 -16.54 2.90 -17.69
C ARG A 412 -15.34 2.08 -17.24
N ALA A 413 -15.20 0.89 -17.83
CA ALA A 413 -14.05 0.01 -17.73
C ALA A 413 -13.67 -0.36 -16.29
N ILE A 414 -14.65 -0.83 -15.51
CA ILE A 414 -14.37 -1.63 -14.31
C ILE A 414 -13.48 -2.81 -14.72
N THR A 415 -12.47 -3.13 -13.92
CA THR A 415 -11.48 -4.17 -14.26
C THR A 415 -11.25 -5.10 -13.07
N PRO A 416 -11.44 -6.43 -13.21
CA PRO A 416 -11.05 -7.41 -12.20
C PRO A 416 -9.55 -7.32 -11.89
N GLY A 417 -9.16 -7.58 -10.64
CA GLY A 417 -7.79 -7.44 -10.13
C GLY A 417 -7.46 -6.07 -9.54
N GLN A 418 -8.12 -4.99 -10.00
CA GLN A 418 -8.09 -3.70 -9.30
C GLN A 418 -8.88 -3.80 -7.99
N PHE A 419 -8.69 -2.84 -7.08
CA PHE A 419 -9.42 -2.79 -5.81
C PHE A 419 -10.58 -1.80 -5.89
N ALA A 420 -11.76 -2.21 -5.43
CA ALA A 420 -12.88 -1.33 -5.12
C ALA A 420 -12.63 -0.69 -3.76
N VAL A 421 -12.39 0.62 -3.73
CA VAL A 421 -12.12 1.38 -2.50
C VAL A 421 -13.34 2.21 -2.13
N PHE A 422 -13.74 2.14 -0.86
CA PHE A 422 -15.01 2.69 -0.35
C PHE A 422 -14.81 3.90 0.57
N TYR A 423 -15.67 4.90 0.43
CA TYR A 423 -15.57 6.20 1.10
C TYR A 423 -16.91 6.68 1.68
N LYS A 424 -16.90 7.31 2.85
CA LYS A 424 -18.10 7.97 3.45
C LYS A 424 -17.69 9.32 4.05
N GLY A 425 -17.99 10.40 3.32
CA GLY A 425 -17.28 11.67 3.51
C GLY A 425 -15.78 11.51 3.22
N ASP A 426 -14.95 12.23 3.96
CA ASP A 426 -13.47 12.14 3.89
C ASP A 426 -12.91 10.77 4.32
N GLU A 427 -13.71 9.88 4.92
CA GLU A 427 -13.21 8.59 5.45
C GLU A 427 -13.06 7.52 4.37
N CYS A 428 -11.85 6.99 4.22
CA CYS A 428 -11.54 5.77 3.48
C CYS A 428 -11.85 4.55 4.38
N LEU A 429 -12.98 3.89 4.12
CA LEU A 429 -13.48 2.78 4.93
C LEU A 429 -12.63 1.51 4.79
N GLY A 430 -12.03 1.30 3.61
CA GLY A 430 -11.30 0.09 3.23
C GLY A 430 -11.51 -0.30 1.76
N SER A 431 -11.13 -1.51 1.38
CA SER A 431 -11.29 -2.00 0.01
C SER A 431 -11.32 -3.52 -0.16
N GLY A 432 -11.75 -3.97 -1.34
CA GLY A 432 -11.68 -5.38 -1.77
C GLY A 432 -11.23 -5.51 -3.23
N LYS A 433 -10.43 -6.55 -3.54
CA LYS A 433 -10.00 -6.89 -4.91
C LYS A 433 -11.24 -7.28 -5.72
N ILE A 434 -11.46 -6.66 -6.89
CA ILE A 434 -12.60 -6.91 -7.77
C ILE A 434 -12.40 -8.28 -8.42
N LEU A 435 -13.33 -9.22 -8.18
CA LEU A 435 -13.24 -10.59 -8.70
C LEU A 435 -14.18 -10.85 -9.87
N ARG A 436 -15.38 -10.25 -9.85
CA ARG A 436 -16.40 -10.41 -10.88
C ARG A 436 -17.09 -9.10 -11.16
N MET A 437 -17.64 -8.99 -12.37
CA MET A 437 -18.49 -7.87 -12.79
C MET A 437 -19.87 -8.42 -13.18
N GLY A 438 -20.89 -7.57 -13.15
CA GLY A 438 -22.18 -7.85 -13.77
C GLY A 438 -22.12 -7.75 -15.30
N PRO A 439 -23.26 -7.98 -15.99
CA PRO A 439 -23.38 -7.78 -17.43
C PRO A 439 -23.08 -6.32 -17.81
N SER A 440 -22.56 -6.12 -19.02
CA SER A 440 -22.37 -4.77 -19.57
C SER A 440 -23.68 -4.14 -20.03
N VAL A 441 -23.72 -2.81 -20.15
CA VAL A 441 -24.88 -2.10 -20.70
C VAL A 441 -25.21 -2.62 -22.11
N TYR A 442 -24.19 -2.94 -22.93
CA TYR A 442 -24.38 -3.61 -24.23
C TYR A 442 -25.05 -4.99 -24.07
N THR A 443 -24.61 -5.81 -23.12
CA THR A 443 -25.20 -7.14 -22.85
C THR A 443 -26.67 -7.02 -22.44
N LEU A 444 -27.01 -6.01 -21.63
CA LEU A 444 -28.38 -5.76 -21.17
C LEU A 444 -29.28 -5.24 -22.31
N GLN A 445 -28.76 -4.37 -23.18
CA GLN A 445 -29.45 -3.90 -24.39
C GLN A 445 -29.75 -5.07 -25.35
N GLN A 446 -28.76 -5.93 -25.61
CA GLN A 446 -28.91 -7.11 -26.45
C GLN A 446 -29.91 -8.14 -25.88
N GLY A 447 -30.12 -8.17 -24.56
CA GLY A 447 -31.19 -8.94 -23.93
C GLY A 447 -32.58 -8.42 -24.30
N LYS A 448 -32.84 -7.13 -24.01
CA LYS A 448 -34.15 -6.49 -24.25
C LYS A 448 -34.60 -6.56 -25.71
N ASN A 449 -33.69 -6.24 -26.64
CA ASN A 449 -33.99 -6.25 -28.08
C ASN A 449 -34.43 -7.64 -28.60
N ARG A 450 -34.08 -8.73 -27.91
CA ARG A 450 -34.50 -10.11 -28.25
C ARG A 450 -35.89 -10.46 -27.72
N GLU A 451 -36.34 -9.82 -26.65
CA GLU A 451 -37.70 -9.97 -26.12
C GLU A 451 -38.71 -9.13 -26.91
N GLU A 452 -38.27 -7.97 -27.43
CA GLU A 452 -39.07 -7.08 -28.28
C GLU A 452 -39.18 -7.55 -29.75
N SER A 453 -38.42 -8.58 -30.15
CA SER A 453 -38.51 -9.19 -31.47
C SER A 453 -39.73 -10.10 -31.57
N PRO A 454 -40.72 -9.85 -32.44
CA PRO A 454 -41.93 -10.66 -32.52
C PRO A 454 -41.57 -12.09 -32.95
N LYS A 455 -42.11 -13.08 -32.23
CA LYS A 455 -42.08 -14.48 -32.65
C LYS A 455 -42.75 -14.57 -34.03
N LYS A 456 -42.00 -14.96 -35.06
CA LYS A 456 -42.62 -15.42 -36.29
C LYS A 456 -43.31 -16.74 -36.00
N GLU A 457 -44.63 -16.72 -36.01
CA GLU A 457 -45.42 -17.93 -36.07
C GLU A 457 -45.22 -18.54 -37.46
N GLU A 458 -44.63 -19.74 -37.51
CA GLU A 458 -44.61 -20.56 -38.72
C GLU A 458 -46.01 -21.13 -38.92
N ILE A 459 -46.86 -20.35 -39.60
CA ILE A 459 -48.15 -20.81 -40.09
C ILE A 459 -47.89 -21.71 -41.30
N ASP A 460 -47.81 -23.01 -41.05
CA ASP A 460 -47.66 -24.04 -42.08
C ASP A 460 -48.77 -23.91 -43.13
N LYS A 461 -48.37 -23.75 -44.40
CA LYS A 461 -49.28 -23.80 -45.54
C LYS A 461 -49.47 -25.25 -45.96
N ILE A 462 -50.46 -25.91 -45.38
CA ILE A 462 -50.99 -27.17 -45.92
C ILE A 462 -51.81 -26.82 -47.16
N GLU A 463 -51.28 -27.08 -48.35
CA GLU A 463 -52.03 -27.01 -49.60
C GLU A 463 -52.96 -28.24 -49.72
N PRO A 464 -54.24 -28.07 -50.10
CA PRO A 464 -55.13 -29.18 -50.37
C PRO A 464 -54.83 -29.79 -51.75
N ALA A 465 -54.65 -31.11 -51.80
CA ALA A 465 -54.50 -31.83 -53.07
C ALA A 465 -55.85 -32.03 -53.77
N THR A 466 -55.86 -31.85 -55.09
CA THR A 466 -56.95 -32.22 -56.03
C THR A 466 -56.34 -32.75 -57.33
#